data_AF-A0A7X2PHC2-F1
#
_entry.id   AF-A0A7X2PHC2-F1
#
_cell.length_a   1.000
_cell.length_b   1.000
_cell.length_c   1.000
_cell.angle_alpha   90.00
_cell.angle_beta   90.00
_cell.angle_gamma   90.00
#
_symmetry.space_group_name_H-M   'P 1'
#
loop_
_entity.id
_entity.type
_entity.pdbx_description
1 polymer ?
#
loop_
_entity_poly.entity_id
_entity_poly.type
_entity_poly.pdbx_seq_one_letter_code
_entity_poly.pdbx_strand_id
1 'polypeptide(L)'
;MSTPLIKPRRDAWDQWIGPSTLISQVHNTAPFLKPRMGAAEPGRLIELGDTPDGFQRILASWENILGPGLSPEEQLQDYFALCLACHHATVATFVPTDVDTKIRGIVWRESRDPEVLRPMLRFALGSRAWTENGISARGVRGVSGHNGEQWSAIAGGLGRMLELGDTVSAEEAQAAIETEIDREQAVFDEAAGETGAELDLLRLAMTLAHNHGDLTQGMGYWKHTPLTTPMMEHLSERGRFTLAVRMYQQTGLSAEGHRHYPLRPVKALRHSPATLLPLSPFLDDWGSVVAHLEESHEVLAALVGGCQKLEGQQGYYRAIAGIRAASGAFDRAAARMPSATQRLLRDSELRKLIDVPRMSFESMMRKRARAALAMFRGKI
;
A
#
# COMPACT_ATOMS: atom_id res chain seq x y z
N MET A 1 -20.63 -20.15 50.29
CA MET A 1 -20.35 -20.66 48.94
C MET A 1 -20.01 -19.46 48.07
N SER A 2 -18.75 -19.32 47.68
CA SER A 2 -18.31 -18.20 46.82
C SER A 2 -18.74 -18.50 45.39
N THR A 3 -19.64 -17.70 44.84
CA THR A 3 -20.04 -17.77 43.44
C THR A 3 -18.78 -17.67 42.58
N PRO A 4 -18.54 -18.58 41.62
CA PRO A 4 -17.38 -18.47 40.75
C PRO A 4 -17.43 -17.12 40.05
N LEU A 5 -16.38 -16.31 40.20
CA LEU A 5 -16.15 -15.12 39.39
C LEU A 5 -16.02 -15.59 37.94
N ILE A 6 -17.14 -15.57 37.21
CA ILE A 6 -17.16 -15.75 35.76
C ILE A 6 -16.32 -14.61 35.21
N LYS A 7 -15.11 -14.92 34.73
CA LYS A 7 -14.28 -13.94 34.03
C LYS A 7 -15.11 -13.40 32.85
N PRO A 8 -15.15 -12.08 32.62
CA PRO A 8 -15.79 -11.52 31.44
C PRO A 8 -15.28 -12.25 30.20
N ARG A 9 -16.18 -12.53 29.26
CA ARG A 9 -15.80 -13.07 27.95
C ARG A 9 -14.85 -12.04 27.32
N ARG A 10 -13.65 -12.49 26.97
CA ARG A 10 -12.63 -11.66 26.32
C ARG A 10 -13.02 -11.44 24.87
N ASP A 11 -12.88 -10.22 24.39
CA ASP A 11 -13.09 -9.92 22.98
C ASP A 11 -11.94 -10.51 22.16
N ALA A 12 -12.20 -10.85 20.90
CA ALA A 12 -11.19 -11.43 20.01
C ALA A 12 -9.93 -10.55 19.87
N TRP A 13 -10.06 -9.22 20.03
CA TRP A 13 -8.99 -8.24 19.85
C TRP A 13 -8.36 -7.73 21.16
N ASP A 14 -8.63 -8.34 22.32
CA ASP A 14 -8.13 -7.90 23.63
C ASP A 14 -6.60 -7.73 23.69
N GLN A 15 -5.86 -8.41 22.81
CA GLN A 15 -4.39 -8.38 22.74
C GLN A 15 -3.86 -7.42 21.66
N TRP A 16 -4.74 -6.75 20.90
CA TRP A 16 -4.39 -5.94 19.74
C TRP A 16 -5.06 -4.56 19.78
N ILE A 17 -4.91 -3.81 18.69
CA ILE A 17 -5.54 -2.50 18.51
C ILE A 17 -7.05 -2.71 18.41
N GLY A 18 -7.82 -2.15 19.35
CA GLY A 18 -9.27 -2.27 19.34
C GLY A 18 -9.93 -1.59 18.13
N PRO A 19 -11.13 -2.04 17.72
CA PRO A 19 -11.87 -1.52 16.55
C PRO A 19 -12.00 0.01 16.50
N SER A 20 -12.36 0.64 17.63
CA SER A 20 -12.52 2.11 17.73
C SER A 20 -11.21 2.85 17.45
N THR A 21 -10.07 2.27 17.85
CA THR A 21 -8.75 2.86 17.60
C THR A 21 -8.35 2.71 16.14
N LEU A 22 -8.66 1.58 15.49
CA LEU A 22 -8.45 1.41 14.05
C LEU A 22 -9.24 2.44 13.23
N ILE A 23 -10.52 2.63 13.55
CA ILE A 23 -11.35 3.63 12.87
C ILE A 23 -10.84 5.04 13.10
N SER A 24 -10.38 5.35 14.33
CA SER A 24 -9.70 6.63 14.61
C SER A 24 -8.45 6.82 13.74
N GLN A 25 -7.63 5.78 13.55
CA GLN A 25 -6.47 5.84 12.65
C GLN A 25 -6.88 6.12 11.20
N VAL A 26 -7.89 5.42 10.67
CA VAL A 26 -8.44 5.67 9.33
C VAL A 26 -8.88 7.12 9.19
N HIS A 27 -9.66 7.64 10.13
CA HIS A 27 -10.14 9.02 10.12
C HIS A 27 -9.03 10.07 10.25
N ASN A 28 -7.95 9.75 10.96
CA ASN A 28 -6.82 10.66 11.13
C ASN A 28 -5.87 10.69 9.92
N THR A 29 -5.84 9.63 9.12
CA THR A 29 -4.95 9.51 7.96
C THR A 29 -5.65 9.79 6.63
N ALA A 30 -6.93 9.43 6.52
CA ALA A 30 -7.77 9.63 5.36
C ALA A 30 -9.14 10.24 5.74
N PRO A 31 -9.17 11.44 6.36
CA PRO A 31 -10.42 12.10 6.76
C PRO A 31 -11.40 12.33 5.59
N PHE A 32 -10.89 12.46 4.35
CA PHE A 32 -11.72 12.59 3.15
C PHE A 32 -12.58 11.37 2.83
N LEU A 33 -12.37 10.23 3.51
CA LEU A 33 -13.23 9.06 3.36
C LEU A 33 -14.55 9.20 4.12
N LYS A 34 -14.61 9.99 5.20
CA LYS A 34 -15.85 10.18 5.98
C LYS A 34 -17.08 10.54 5.14
N PRO A 35 -17.04 11.55 4.24
CA PRO A 35 -18.19 11.89 3.41
C PRO A 35 -18.50 10.85 2.32
N ARG A 36 -17.61 9.87 2.09
CA ARG A 36 -17.78 8.80 1.09
C ARG A 36 -18.33 7.52 1.71
N MET A 37 -18.19 7.35 3.02
CA MET A 37 -18.81 6.25 3.75
C MET A 37 -20.33 6.39 3.68
N GLY A 38 -21.00 5.31 3.29
CA GLY A 38 -22.46 5.23 3.28
C GLY A 38 -23.05 5.19 4.69
N ALA A 39 -24.36 4.94 4.77
CA ALA A 39 -24.99 4.63 6.04
C ALA A 39 -24.46 3.29 6.58
N ALA A 40 -24.39 3.16 7.91
CA ALA A 40 -24.10 1.87 8.54
C ALA A 40 -25.18 0.85 8.16
N GLU A 41 -24.75 -0.34 7.77
CA GLU A 41 -25.61 -1.47 7.42
C GLU A 41 -25.57 -2.49 8.56
N PRO A 42 -26.71 -3.07 8.98
CA PRO A 42 -26.69 -4.15 9.97
C PRO A 42 -26.12 -5.44 9.36
N GLY A 43 -25.50 -6.28 10.18
CA GLY A 43 -25.00 -7.60 9.77
C GLY A 43 -23.53 -7.84 10.14
N ARG A 44 -23.02 -9.02 9.81
CA ARG A 44 -21.62 -9.38 10.08
C ARG A 44 -20.69 -8.59 9.17
N LEU A 45 -19.58 -8.08 9.70
CA LEU A 45 -18.64 -7.30 8.89
C LEU A 45 -18.05 -8.11 7.74
N ILE A 46 -17.80 -9.40 7.97
CA ILE A 46 -17.26 -10.31 6.95
C ILE A 46 -18.22 -10.53 5.77
N GLU A 47 -19.50 -10.17 5.90
CA GLU A 47 -20.51 -10.34 4.84
C GLU A 47 -20.69 -9.08 3.97
N LEU A 48 -20.10 -7.93 4.36
CA LEU A 48 -20.30 -6.64 3.67
C LEU A 48 -19.28 -6.35 2.56
N GLY A 49 -18.33 -7.27 2.32
CA GLY A 49 -17.16 -7.05 1.47
C GLY A 49 -17.32 -7.40 -0.01
N ASP A 50 -18.48 -7.91 -0.44
CA ASP A 50 -18.72 -8.53 -1.75
C ASP A 50 -18.89 -7.56 -2.94
N THR A 51 -18.63 -6.26 -2.70
CA THR A 51 -18.81 -5.16 -3.66
C THR A 51 -17.50 -4.40 -3.85
N PRO A 52 -17.29 -3.69 -4.97
CA PRO A 52 -16.07 -2.90 -5.17
C PRO A 52 -15.80 -1.87 -4.06
N ASP A 53 -16.85 -1.37 -3.43
CA ASP A 53 -16.84 -0.43 -2.31
C ASP A 53 -17.07 -1.10 -0.94
N GLY A 54 -16.98 -2.43 -0.87
CA GLY A 54 -17.21 -3.24 0.33
C GLY A 54 -16.38 -2.79 1.54
N PHE A 55 -15.12 -2.38 1.33
CA PHE A 55 -14.31 -1.82 2.41
C PHE A 55 -14.94 -0.57 3.07
N GLN A 56 -15.64 0.28 2.31
CA GLN A 56 -16.32 1.46 2.85
C GLN A 56 -17.55 1.08 3.65
N ARG A 57 -18.30 0.06 3.20
CA ARG A 57 -19.46 -0.49 3.92
C ARG A 57 -19.05 -1.07 5.28
N ILE A 58 -17.93 -1.79 5.32
CA ILE A 58 -17.34 -2.31 6.56
C ILE A 58 -16.90 -1.18 7.50
N LEU A 59 -16.21 -0.16 6.98
CA LEU A 59 -15.77 0.97 7.78
C LEU A 59 -16.95 1.79 8.33
N ALA A 60 -18.03 1.93 7.56
CA ALA A 60 -19.26 2.60 8.00
C ALA A 60 -20.01 1.79 9.07
N SER A 61 -19.91 0.46 9.01
CA SER A 61 -20.67 -0.47 9.86
C SER A 61 -19.84 -1.09 10.99
N TRP A 62 -18.64 -0.56 11.25
CA TRP A 62 -17.64 -1.19 12.13
C TRP A 62 -18.17 -1.54 13.53
N GLU A 63 -19.15 -0.79 14.04
CA GLU A 63 -19.76 -1.02 15.37
C GLU A 63 -20.50 -2.36 15.45
N ASN A 64 -20.86 -2.98 14.32
CA ASN A 64 -21.52 -4.29 14.30
C ASN A 64 -20.69 -5.38 14.99
N ILE A 65 -19.37 -5.25 15.02
CA ILE A 65 -18.48 -6.18 15.73
C ILE A 65 -18.67 -6.14 17.26
N LEU A 66 -19.25 -5.06 17.78
CA LEU A 66 -19.60 -4.89 19.19
C LEU A 66 -21.00 -5.44 19.52
N GLY A 67 -21.70 -6.00 18.52
CA GLY A 67 -23.04 -6.52 18.65
C GLY A 67 -23.12 -7.63 19.72
N PRO A 68 -24.12 -7.59 20.62
CA PRO A 68 -24.31 -8.65 21.59
C PRO A 68 -24.69 -9.95 20.86
N GLY A 69 -24.05 -11.06 21.25
CA GLY A 69 -24.40 -12.39 20.74
C GLY A 69 -23.37 -13.00 19.78
N LEU A 70 -22.37 -12.25 19.31
CA LEU A 70 -21.28 -12.81 18.52
C LEU A 70 -20.45 -13.82 19.34
N SER A 71 -20.11 -14.94 18.72
CA SER A 71 -19.10 -15.86 19.23
C SER A 71 -17.69 -15.27 19.07
N PRO A 72 -16.67 -15.75 19.81
CA PRO A 72 -15.28 -15.35 19.63
C PRO A 72 -14.78 -15.59 18.20
N GLU A 73 -15.21 -16.67 17.56
CA GLU A 73 -14.88 -17.02 16.19
C GLU A 73 -15.50 -16.02 15.19
N GLU A 74 -16.75 -15.63 15.45
CA GLU A 74 -17.45 -14.59 14.68
C GLU A 74 -16.79 -13.22 14.84
N GLN A 75 -16.41 -12.85 16.08
CA GLN A 75 -15.64 -11.64 16.35
C GLN A 75 -14.28 -11.66 15.64
N LEU A 76 -13.59 -12.81 15.61
CA LEU A 76 -12.30 -12.96 14.93
C LEU A 76 -12.44 -12.71 13.42
N GLN A 77 -13.47 -13.29 12.80
CA GLN A 77 -13.81 -13.09 11.39
C GLN A 77 -14.10 -11.62 11.06
N ASP A 78 -14.93 -10.97 11.87
CA ASP A 78 -15.31 -9.57 11.67
C ASP A 78 -14.12 -8.63 11.95
N TYR A 79 -13.27 -8.97 12.91
CA TYR A 79 -12.05 -8.24 13.19
C TYR A 79 -11.05 -8.34 12.04
N PHE A 80 -10.91 -9.52 11.42
CA PHE A 80 -10.11 -9.70 10.21
C PHE A 80 -10.63 -8.82 9.06
N ALA A 81 -11.95 -8.83 8.83
CA ALA A 81 -12.58 -8.00 7.80
C ALA A 81 -12.34 -6.50 8.05
N LEU A 82 -12.49 -6.05 9.29
CA LEU A 82 -12.21 -4.67 9.69
C LEU A 82 -10.73 -4.29 9.47
N CYS A 83 -9.79 -5.15 9.88
CA CYS A 83 -8.36 -4.91 9.67
C CYS A 83 -8.04 -4.77 8.17
N LEU A 84 -8.57 -5.67 7.34
CA LEU A 84 -8.32 -5.64 5.90
C LEU A 84 -8.92 -4.39 5.24
N ALA A 85 -10.14 -3.98 5.63
CA ALA A 85 -10.77 -2.76 5.14
C ALA A 85 -10.02 -1.49 5.56
N CYS A 86 -9.56 -1.42 6.82
CA CYS A 86 -8.74 -0.33 7.34
C CYS A 86 -7.41 -0.20 6.58
N HIS A 87 -6.76 -1.35 6.32
CA HIS A 87 -5.50 -1.40 5.57
C HIS A 87 -5.70 -0.94 4.13
N HIS A 88 -6.66 -1.54 3.42
CA HIS A 88 -6.99 -1.18 2.03
C HIS A 88 -7.22 0.31 1.88
N ALA A 89 -8.03 0.89 2.77
CA ALA A 89 -8.37 2.32 2.77
C ALA A 89 -7.18 3.26 2.98
N THR A 90 -6.09 2.78 3.61
CA THR A 90 -5.03 3.66 4.11
C THR A 90 -3.62 3.32 3.64
N VAL A 91 -3.38 2.16 3.02
CA VAL A 91 -2.03 1.69 2.69
C VAL A 91 -1.26 2.61 1.73
N ALA A 92 -1.95 3.30 0.82
CA ALA A 92 -1.36 4.28 -0.08
C ALA A 92 -1.33 5.72 0.48
N THR A 93 -1.74 5.93 1.73
CA THR A 93 -1.69 7.25 2.41
C THR A 93 -0.31 7.50 3.04
N PHE A 94 -0.12 8.69 3.62
CA PHE A 94 1.14 9.06 4.27
C PHE A 94 1.37 8.28 5.58
N VAL A 95 0.31 7.96 6.31
CA VAL A 95 0.37 7.27 7.61
C VAL A 95 -0.62 6.10 7.60
N PRO A 96 -0.25 4.95 7.00
CA PRO A 96 -1.15 3.80 6.92
C PRO A 96 -1.46 3.23 8.31
N THR A 97 -2.56 2.48 8.43
CA THR A 97 -2.90 1.72 9.63
C THR A 97 -1.87 0.62 9.90
N ASP A 98 -1.60 0.34 11.18
CA ASP A 98 -0.61 -0.64 11.61
C ASP A 98 -1.23 -2.03 11.81
N VAL A 99 -1.72 -2.61 10.72
CA VAL A 99 -2.43 -3.92 10.73
C VAL A 99 -1.95 -4.90 9.66
N ASP A 100 -0.95 -4.54 8.86
CA ASP A 100 -0.34 -5.37 7.83
C ASP A 100 0.10 -6.74 8.38
N THR A 101 0.86 -6.75 9.47
CA THR A 101 1.33 -7.96 10.16
C THR A 101 0.17 -8.81 10.70
N LYS A 102 -0.97 -8.19 11.01
CA LYS A 102 -2.16 -8.87 11.53
C LYS A 102 -2.85 -9.66 10.43
N ILE A 103 -3.14 -9.00 9.31
CA ILE A 103 -3.83 -9.61 8.16
C ILE A 103 -2.93 -10.58 7.38
N ARG A 104 -1.60 -10.45 7.47
CA ARG A 104 -0.63 -11.32 6.80
C ARG A 104 -0.31 -12.61 7.57
N GLY A 105 -0.61 -12.68 8.87
CA GLY A 105 -0.25 -13.88 9.61
C GLY A 105 -0.80 -14.03 11.02
N ILE A 106 -0.81 -12.97 11.84
CA ILE A 106 -1.16 -13.12 13.27
C ILE A 106 -2.60 -13.61 13.42
N VAL A 107 -3.56 -12.96 12.77
CA VAL A 107 -4.99 -13.27 12.94
C VAL A 107 -5.33 -14.67 12.40
N TRP A 108 -4.64 -15.14 11.36
CA TRP A 108 -4.80 -16.50 10.84
C TRP A 108 -4.45 -17.61 11.85
N ARG A 109 -3.57 -17.34 12.81
CA ARG A 109 -3.10 -18.35 13.78
C ARG A 109 -4.00 -18.49 15.00
N GLU A 110 -4.93 -17.57 15.19
CA GLU A 110 -5.79 -17.48 16.37
C GLU A 110 -6.83 -18.60 16.42
N SER A 111 -7.14 -19.19 15.26
CA SER A 111 -7.95 -20.40 15.16
C SER A 111 -7.16 -21.56 14.55
N ARG A 112 -7.48 -22.78 14.98
CA ARG A 112 -7.08 -24.04 14.33
C ARG A 112 -8.23 -24.70 13.58
N ASP A 113 -9.42 -24.12 13.66
CA ASP A 113 -10.63 -24.64 13.04
C ASP A 113 -10.74 -24.11 11.59
N PRO A 114 -10.66 -25.00 10.58
CA PRO A 114 -10.83 -24.61 9.19
C PRO A 114 -12.18 -23.93 8.91
N GLU A 115 -13.26 -24.29 9.61
CA GLU A 115 -14.59 -23.68 9.38
C GLU A 115 -14.63 -22.21 9.79
N VAL A 116 -13.77 -21.79 10.74
CA VAL A 116 -13.63 -20.38 11.12
C VAL A 116 -12.80 -19.61 10.09
N LEU A 117 -11.76 -20.25 9.56
CA LEU A 117 -10.76 -19.60 8.71
C LEU A 117 -11.15 -19.55 7.23
N ARG A 118 -11.94 -20.52 6.72
CA ARG A 118 -12.41 -20.52 5.33
C ARG A 118 -13.22 -19.26 4.99
N PRO A 119 -14.16 -18.77 5.81
CA PRO A 119 -14.81 -17.49 5.60
C PRO A 119 -13.81 -16.33 5.49
N MET A 120 -12.78 -16.28 6.34
CA MET A 120 -11.75 -15.24 6.27
C MET A 120 -10.97 -15.31 4.95
N LEU A 121 -10.64 -16.52 4.48
CA LEU A 121 -9.95 -16.71 3.21
C LEU A 121 -10.81 -16.28 2.03
N ARG A 122 -12.08 -16.70 2.00
CA ARG A 122 -13.05 -16.26 0.97
C ARG A 122 -13.21 -14.74 0.96
N PHE A 123 -13.26 -14.13 2.13
CA PHE A 123 -13.29 -12.67 2.26
C PHE A 123 -12.03 -12.01 1.70
N ALA A 124 -10.83 -12.52 2.04
CA ALA A 124 -9.57 -12.02 1.49
C ALA A 124 -9.52 -12.17 -0.04
N LEU A 125 -9.99 -13.30 -0.59
CA LEU A 125 -10.11 -13.53 -2.03
C LEU A 125 -11.06 -12.52 -2.69
N GLY A 126 -12.24 -12.28 -2.09
CA GLY A 126 -13.22 -11.32 -2.57
C GLY A 126 -12.73 -9.86 -2.54
N SER A 127 -11.89 -9.51 -1.56
CA SER A 127 -11.34 -8.16 -1.42
C SER A 127 -10.50 -7.69 -2.61
N ARG A 128 -10.05 -8.61 -3.47
CA ARG A 128 -9.37 -8.31 -4.74
C ARG A 128 -10.21 -7.45 -5.70
N ALA A 129 -11.53 -7.51 -5.57
CA ALA A 129 -12.45 -6.70 -6.37
C ALA A 129 -12.60 -5.26 -5.84
N TRP A 130 -12.00 -4.92 -4.70
CA TRP A 130 -12.16 -3.59 -4.10
C TRP A 130 -11.50 -2.50 -4.93
N THR A 131 -12.21 -1.38 -5.06
CA THR A 131 -11.73 -0.21 -5.79
C THR A 131 -10.66 0.54 -5.02
N GLU A 132 -9.71 1.10 -5.76
CA GLU A 132 -8.68 2.02 -5.25
C GLU A 132 -9.09 3.50 -5.44
N ASN A 133 -10.27 3.74 -6.00
CA ASN A 133 -10.70 5.07 -6.43
C ASN A 133 -10.74 6.07 -5.28
N GLY A 134 -9.85 7.06 -5.36
CA GLY A 134 -9.70 8.12 -4.37
C GLY A 134 -9.17 7.66 -3.01
N ILE A 135 -8.51 6.50 -2.95
CA ILE A 135 -7.64 6.08 -1.82
C ILE A 135 -6.20 5.83 -2.27
N SER A 136 -5.97 5.69 -3.57
CA SER A 136 -4.65 5.54 -4.18
C SER A 136 -4.50 6.42 -5.42
N ALA A 137 -3.28 6.91 -5.63
CA ALA A 137 -2.82 7.49 -6.89
C ALA A 137 -1.65 6.68 -7.48
N ARG A 138 -1.46 5.45 -7.00
CA ARG A 138 -0.29 4.60 -7.26
C ARG A 138 -0.60 3.40 -8.18
N GLY A 139 -1.57 3.57 -9.06
CA GLY A 139 -1.91 2.59 -10.10
C GLY A 139 -1.24 2.93 -11.42
N VAL A 140 -0.79 1.92 -12.14
CA VAL A 140 -0.32 2.01 -13.52
C VAL A 140 -0.85 0.82 -14.30
N ARG A 141 -1.58 1.07 -15.38
CA ARG A 141 -2.12 0.00 -16.26
C ARG A 141 -2.88 -1.10 -15.51
N GLY A 142 -3.63 -0.72 -14.47
CA GLY A 142 -4.39 -1.66 -13.64
C GLY A 142 -3.54 -2.52 -12.70
N VAL A 143 -2.28 -2.15 -12.45
CA VAL A 143 -1.41 -2.77 -11.45
C VAL A 143 -1.04 -1.72 -10.40
N SER A 144 -1.10 -2.09 -9.13
CA SER A 144 -0.83 -1.19 -8.01
C SER A 144 -0.18 -1.93 -6.83
N GLY A 145 0.27 -1.15 -5.84
CA GLY A 145 0.71 -1.70 -4.55
C GLY A 145 -0.41 -2.40 -3.77
N HIS A 146 -1.69 -2.07 -4.03
CA HIS A 146 -2.81 -2.73 -3.36
C HIS A 146 -2.93 -4.20 -3.77
N ASN A 147 -2.54 -4.56 -5.01
CA ASN A 147 -2.42 -5.97 -5.41
C ASN A 147 -1.41 -6.68 -4.52
N GLY A 148 -0.25 -6.03 -4.29
CA GLY A 148 0.80 -6.32 -3.31
C GLY A 148 0.30 -6.67 -1.91
N GLU A 149 -0.67 -5.90 -1.43
CA GLU A 149 -1.22 -6.06 -0.09
C GLU A 149 -2.23 -7.21 -0.02
N GLN A 150 -3.11 -7.32 -1.03
CA GLN A 150 -4.18 -8.32 -1.08
C GLN A 150 -3.63 -9.75 -1.11
N TRP A 151 -2.73 -10.05 -2.03
CA TRP A 151 -2.17 -11.39 -2.14
C TRP A 151 -1.22 -11.75 -0.97
N SER A 152 -0.65 -10.78 -0.24
CA SER A 152 0.11 -11.04 0.99
C SER A 152 -0.80 -11.53 2.12
N ALA A 153 -2.02 -10.99 2.22
CA ALA A 153 -3.04 -11.47 3.15
C ALA A 153 -3.55 -12.87 2.76
N ILE A 154 -3.78 -13.10 1.45
CA ILE A 154 -4.16 -14.41 0.91
C ILE A 154 -3.05 -15.44 1.15
N ALA A 155 -1.77 -15.07 0.98
CA ALA A 155 -0.62 -15.91 1.28
C ALA A 155 -0.60 -16.30 2.76
N GLY A 156 -0.91 -15.38 3.68
CA GLY A 156 -1.11 -15.69 5.10
C GLY A 156 -2.13 -16.81 5.34
N GLY A 157 -3.29 -16.70 4.68
CA GLY A 157 -4.35 -17.72 4.70
C GLY A 157 -3.91 -19.05 4.09
N LEU A 158 -3.27 -19.03 2.92
CA LEU A 158 -2.72 -20.20 2.22
C LEU A 158 -1.80 -21.02 3.12
N GLY A 159 -0.78 -20.38 3.70
CA GLY A 159 0.16 -21.06 4.59
C GLY A 159 -0.55 -21.71 5.78
N ARG A 160 -1.57 -21.03 6.32
CA ARG A 160 -2.37 -21.56 7.42
C ARG A 160 -3.23 -22.76 7.00
N MET A 161 -3.87 -22.72 5.83
CA MET A 161 -4.65 -23.85 5.30
C MET A 161 -3.77 -25.09 5.09
N LEU A 162 -2.58 -24.91 4.51
CA LEU A 162 -1.60 -25.98 4.33
C LEU A 162 -1.17 -26.60 5.67
N GLU A 163 -0.91 -25.77 6.69
CA GLU A 163 -0.56 -26.26 8.04
C GLU A 163 -1.67 -27.12 8.67
N LEU A 164 -2.94 -26.85 8.33
CA LEU A 164 -4.11 -27.57 8.86
C LEU A 164 -4.53 -28.75 7.98
N GLY A 165 -3.88 -28.96 6.82
CA GLY A 165 -4.23 -30.01 5.87
C GLY A 165 -5.49 -29.73 5.05
N ASP A 166 -5.96 -28.48 4.99
CA ASP A 166 -7.08 -28.07 4.14
C ASP A 166 -6.58 -27.77 2.73
N THR A 167 -6.39 -28.84 1.94
CA THR A 167 -5.80 -28.74 0.60
C THR A 167 -6.72 -28.03 -0.39
N VAL A 168 -8.04 -28.18 -0.28
CA VAL A 168 -9.01 -27.56 -1.19
C VAL A 168 -8.94 -26.03 -1.10
N SER A 169 -8.97 -25.50 0.14
CA SER A 169 -8.88 -24.05 0.36
C SER A 169 -7.49 -23.51 0.01
N ALA A 170 -6.45 -24.31 0.26
CA ALA A 170 -5.09 -23.96 -0.14
C ALA A 170 -4.92 -23.86 -1.67
N GLU A 171 -5.47 -24.82 -2.42
CA GLU A 171 -5.42 -24.81 -3.90
C GLU A 171 -6.13 -23.58 -4.47
N GLU A 172 -7.29 -23.19 -3.93
CA GLU A 172 -8.00 -21.97 -4.32
C GLU A 172 -7.14 -20.71 -4.07
N ALA A 173 -6.54 -20.60 -2.89
CA ALA A 173 -5.68 -19.47 -2.53
C ALA A 173 -4.43 -19.39 -3.39
N GLN A 174 -3.79 -20.53 -3.66
CA GLN A 174 -2.63 -20.63 -4.54
C GLN A 174 -2.99 -20.18 -5.96
N ALA A 175 -4.06 -20.72 -6.54
CA ALA A 175 -4.48 -20.38 -7.90
C ALA A 175 -4.78 -18.87 -8.04
N ALA A 176 -5.36 -18.26 -7.01
CA ALA A 176 -5.61 -16.82 -6.98
C ALA A 176 -4.32 -15.99 -6.99
N ILE A 177 -3.31 -16.38 -6.21
CA ILE A 177 -1.98 -15.73 -6.18
C ILE A 177 -1.29 -15.89 -7.53
N GLU A 178 -1.26 -17.10 -8.09
CA GLU A 178 -0.61 -17.37 -9.38
C GLU A 178 -1.27 -16.63 -10.54
N THR A 179 -2.60 -16.56 -10.56
CA THR A 179 -3.34 -15.79 -11.58
C THR A 179 -2.98 -14.31 -11.52
N GLU A 180 -2.78 -13.76 -10.32
CA GLU A 180 -2.37 -12.37 -10.15
C GLU A 180 -0.93 -12.14 -10.63
N ILE A 181 0.00 -13.04 -10.29
CA ILE A 181 1.40 -13.00 -10.81
C ILE A 181 1.39 -12.94 -12.32
N ASP A 182 0.66 -13.84 -12.95
CA ASP A 182 0.65 -13.99 -14.40
C ASP A 182 0.05 -12.74 -15.06
N ARG A 183 -1.01 -12.17 -14.48
CA ARG A 183 -1.60 -10.91 -14.94
C ARG A 183 -0.62 -9.74 -14.83
N GLU A 184 0.02 -9.58 -13.68
CA GLU A 184 0.99 -8.52 -13.42
C GLU A 184 2.21 -8.61 -14.35
N GLN A 185 2.73 -9.84 -14.56
CA GLN A 185 3.82 -10.12 -15.48
C GLN A 185 3.42 -9.80 -16.93
N ALA A 186 2.21 -10.19 -17.36
CA ALA A 186 1.71 -9.89 -18.71
C ALA A 186 1.62 -8.37 -18.98
N VAL A 187 1.12 -7.58 -18.02
CA VAL A 187 1.06 -6.11 -18.13
C VAL A 187 2.47 -5.51 -18.23
N PHE A 188 3.43 -6.04 -17.46
CA PHE A 188 4.82 -5.61 -17.54
C PHE A 188 5.45 -5.93 -18.90
N ASP A 189 5.24 -7.13 -19.41
CA ASP A 189 5.80 -7.57 -20.71
C ASP A 189 5.20 -6.79 -21.88
N GLU A 190 3.91 -6.48 -21.84
CA GLU A 190 3.25 -5.60 -22.81
C GLU A 190 3.90 -4.21 -22.82
N ALA A 191 4.04 -3.58 -21.64
CA ALA A 191 4.69 -2.27 -21.52
C ALA A 191 6.17 -2.31 -21.94
N ALA A 192 6.86 -3.44 -21.75
CA ALA A 192 8.24 -3.63 -22.20
C ALA A 192 8.36 -3.80 -23.72
N GLY A 193 7.29 -4.21 -24.40
CA GLY A 193 7.20 -4.30 -25.86
C GLY A 193 6.72 -3.03 -26.55
N GLU A 194 6.05 -2.13 -25.83
CA GLU A 194 5.40 -0.95 -26.39
C GLU A 194 6.37 0.24 -26.54
N THR A 195 6.40 0.83 -27.73
CA THR A 195 7.21 2.04 -27.99
C THR A 195 6.59 3.25 -27.29
N GLY A 196 7.38 3.96 -26.48
CA GLY A 196 6.93 5.15 -25.75
C GLY A 196 6.37 4.86 -24.35
N ALA A 197 6.26 3.60 -23.95
CA ALA A 197 5.76 3.19 -22.63
C ALA A 197 6.84 3.19 -21.53
N GLU A 198 8.02 3.78 -21.76
CA GLU A 198 9.17 3.57 -20.87
C GLU A 198 8.96 4.10 -19.45
N LEU A 199 8.16 5.16 -19.27
CA LEU A 199 7.85 5.67 -17.93
C LEU A 199 6.87 4.75 -17.19
N ASP A 200 5.91 4.16 -17.90
CA ASP A 200 4.99 3.16 -17.33
C ASP A 200 5.75 1.90 -16.96
N LEU A 201 6.68 1.46 -17.81
CA LEU A 201 7.56 0.33 -17.53
C LEU A 201 8.36 0.53 -16.24
N LEU A 202 8.87 1.74 -15.98
CA LEU A 202 9.55 2.07 -14.72
C LEU A 202 8.61 2.04 -13.51
N ARG A 203 7.39 2.55 -13.65
CA ARG A 203 6.36 2.53 -12.59
C ARG A 203 5.93 1.10 -12.28
N LEU A 204 5.74 0.27 -13.31
CA LEU A 204 5.45 -1.15 -13.17
C LEU A 204 6.62 -1.86 -12.49
N ALA A 205 7.87 -1.61 -12.91
CA ALA A 205 9.05 -2.20 -12.27
C ALA A 205 9.10 -1.95 -10.76
N MET A 206 8.80 -0.72 -10.33
CA MET A 206 8.71 -0.37 -8.91
C MET A 206 7.55 -1.07 -8.20
N THR A 207 6.39 -1.15 -8.86
CA THR A 207 5.18 -1.77 -8.29
C THR A 207 5.38 -3.27 -8.13
N LEU A 208 5.89 -3.97 -9.13
CA LEU A 208 6.16 -5.41 -9.04
C LEU A 208 7.25 -5.76 -8.03
N ALA A 209 8.29 -4.93 -7.92
CA ALA A 209 9.32 -5.11 -6.89
C ALA A 209 8.74 -4.94 -5.47
N HIS A 210 7.79 -4.02 -5.30
CA HIS A 210 7.05 -3.85 -4.04
C HIS A 210 6.16 -5.06 -3.76
N ASN A 211 5.32 -5.45 -4.73
CA ASN A 211 4.38 -6.54 -4.58
C ASN A 211 5.11 -7.86 -4.26
N HIS A 212 6.24 -8.13 -4.92
CA HIS A 212 7.12 -9.26 -4.61
C HIS A 212 7.57 -9.26 -3.15
N GLY A 213 7.93 -8.08 -2.63
CA GLY A 213 8.31 -7.90 -1.23
C GLY A 213 7.17 -8.23 -0.27
N ASP A 214 5.93 -7.84 -0.60
CA ASP A 214 4.76 -8.13 0.24
C ASP A 214 4.37 -9.61 0.21
N LEU A 215 4.41 -10.26 -0.95
CA LEU A 215 4.22 -11.71 -1.05
C LEU A 215 5.23 -12.45 -0.16
N THR A 216 6.50 -12.07 -0.25
CA THR A 216 7.56 -12.63 0.60
C THR A 216 7.29 -12.40 2.09
N GLN A 217 6.80 -11.22 2.47
CA GLN A 217 6.44 -10.92 3.87
C GLN A 217 5.25 -11.76 4.35
N GLY A 218 4.22 -11.98 3.53
CA GLY A 218 3.11 -12.88 3.83
C GLY A 218 3.59 -14.32 4.07
N MET A 219 4.45 -14.82 3.18
CA MET A 219 5.08 -16.15 3.34
C MET A 219 6.01 -16.23 4.53
N GLY A 220 6.58 -15.12 5.00
CA GLY A 220 7.43 -15.06 6.19
C GLY A 220 6.75 -15.52 7.48
N TYR A 221 5.42 -15.62 7.50
CA TYR A 221 4.68 -16.19 8.61
C TYR A 221 4.55 -17.73 8.54
N TRP A 222 4.91 -18.38 7.45
CA TRP A 222 4.67 -19.82 7.32
C TRP A 222 5.68 -20.61 8.15
N LYS A 223 5.25 -21.72 8.76
CA LYS A 223 6.21 -22.70 9.28
C LYS A 223 6.89 -23.40 8.11
N HIS A 224 8.16 -23.76 8.26
CA HIS A 224 8.83 -24.64 7.30
C HIS A 224 8.42 -26.10 7.55
N THR A 225 7.53 -26.61 6.71
CA THR A 225 7.01 -27.99 6.76
C THR A 225 7.15 -28.64 5.38
N PRO A 226 7.03 -29.97 5.27
CA PRO A 226 7.06 -30.64 3.97
C PRO A 226 5.99 -30.16 2.97
N LEU A 227 4.89 -29.56 3.44
CA LEU A 227 3.83 -29.01 2.57
C LEU A 227 4.08 -27.55 2.21
N THR A 228 4.52 -26.74 3.16
CA THR A 228 4.69 -25.29 2.98
C THR A 228 6.01 -24.92 2.32
N THR A 229 7.11 -25.62 2.59
CA THR A 229 8.42 -25.28 2.02
C THR A 229 8.43 -25.33 0.48
N PRO A 230 7.96 -26.41 -0.18
CA PRO A 230 7.91 -26.45 -1.64
C PRO A 230 7.01 -25.35 -2.22
N MET A 231 5.91 -25.02 -1.53
CA MET A 231 5.00 -23.96 -1.94
C MET A 231 5.65 -22.57 -1.83
N MET A 232 6.40 -22.31 -0.75
CA MET A 232 7.15 -21.06 -0.61
C MET A 232 8.18 -20.89 -1.71
N GLU A 233 8.92 -21.95 -2.04
CA GLU A 233 9.91 -21.95 -3.12
C GLU A 233 9.23 -21.68 -4.47
N HIS A 234 8.13 -22.36 -4.75
CA HIS A 234 7.35 -22.20 -5.97
C HIS A 234 6.84 -20.76 -6.16
N LEU A 235 6.16 -20.20 -5.14
CA LEU A 235 5.65 -18.83 -5.22
C LEU A 235 6.77 -17.78 -5.23
N SER A 236 7.88 -18.03 -4.54
CA SER A 236 9.04 -17.13 -4.56
C SER A 236 9.68 -17.07 -5.94
N GLU A 237 9.80 -18.20 -6.64
CA GLU A 237 10.36 -18.24 -7.98
C GLU A 237 9.37 -17.68 -9.01
N ARG A 238 8.09 -18.04 -8.93
CA ARG A 238 7.07 -17.54 -9.86
C ARG A 238 6.87 -16.03 -9.73
N GLY A 239 6.75 -15.53 -8.50
CA GLY A 239 6.54 -14.11 -8.20
C GLY A 239 7.82 -13.28 -8.16
N ARG A 240 8.92 -13.77 -8.72
CA ARG A 240 10.25 -13.11 -8.64
C ARG A 240 10.34 -11.83 -9.47
N PHE A 241 9.57 -11.73 -10.54
CA PHE A 241 9.57 -10.62 -11.50
C PHE A 241 10.99 -10.15 -11.85
N THR A 242 11.88 -11.08 -12.19
CA THR A 242 13.34 -10.88 -12.25
C THR A 242 13.74 -9.64 -13.05
N LEU A 243 13.14 -9.42 -14.22
CA LEU A 243 13.42 -8.26 -15.06
C LEU A 243 13.01 -6.94 -14.37
N ALA A 244 11.78 -6.89 -13.86
CA ALA A 244 11.23 -5.73 -13.15
C ALA A 244 12.10 -5.34 -11.94
N VAL A 245 12.45 -6.31 -11.09
CA VAL A 245 13.30 -6.07 -9.90
C VAL A 245 14.68 -5.55 -10.29
N ARG A 246 15.32 -6.13 -11.32
CA ARG A 246 16.62 -5.66 -11.82
C ARG A 246 16.53 -4.24 -12.40
N MET A 247 15.46 -3.94 -13.12
CA MET A 247 15.22 -2.58 -13.65
C MET A 247 15.01 -1.58 -12.51
N TYR A 248 14.21 -1.92 -11.50
CA TYR A 248 13.98 -1.10 -10.31
C TYR A 248 15.30 -0.74 -9.60
N GLN A 249 16.17 -1.72 -9.40
CA GLN A 249 17.50 -1.52 -8.78
C GLN A 249 18.42 -0.67 -9.67
N GLN A 250 18.55 -1.02 -10.96
CA GLN A 250 19.54 -0.41 -11.86
C GLN A 250 19.22 1.03 -12.25
N THR A 251 17.93 1.38 -12.28
CA THR A 251 17.49 2.72 -12.71
C THR A 251 17.54 3.76 -11.58
N GLY A 252 17.86 3.33 -10.36
CA GLY A 252 17.91 4.16 -9.16
C GLY A 252 16.54 4.37 -8.51
N LEU A 253 15.50 3.65 -8.95
CA LEU A 253 14.16 3.72 -8.35
C LEU A 253 14.13 3.15 -6.93
N SER A 254 15.11 2.34 -6.54
CA SER A 254 15.22 1.84 -5.17
C SER A 254 15.35 2.93 -4.10
N ALA A 255 15.90 4.09 -4.46
CA ALA A 255 15.98 5.26 -3.59
C ALA A 255 14.63 6.00 -3.45
N GLU A 256 13.67 5.73 -4.33
CA GLU A 256 12.34 6.35 -4.37
C GLU A 256 11.32 5.66 -3.43
N GLY A 257 11.77 4.68 -2.64
CA GLY A 257 10.93 3.79 -1.87
C GLY A 257 9.75 4.48 -1.17
N HIS A 258 8.64 3.74 -1.05
CA HIS A 258 7.32 4.24 -0.63
C HIS A 258 7.24 4.88 0.78
N ARG A 259 8.32 4.82 1.57
CA ARG A 259 8.34 5.34 2.94
C ARG A 259 8.73 6.82 2.95
N HIS A 260 7.77 7.67 2.57
CA HIS A 260 7.89 9.12 2.58
C HIS A 260 7.78 9.72 4.01
N TYR A 261 8.62 9.25 4.94
CA TYR A 261 8.62 9.69 6.34
C TYR A 261 8.65 11.22 6.53
N PRO A 262 9.40 12.00 5.73
CA PRO A 262 9.38 13.46 5.84
C PRO A 262 8.00 14.09 5.61
N LEU A 263 7.13 13.45 4.81
CA LEU A 263 5.80 13.96 4.49
C LEU A 263 4.74 13.58 5.54
N ARG A 264 5.01 12.58 6.39
CA ARG A 264 4.05 12.10 7.41
C ARG A 264 3.53 13.18 8.35
N PRO A 265 4.36 14.12 8.86
CA PRO A 265 3.88 15.14 9.79
C PRO A 265 2.97 16.20 9.15
N VAL A 266 2.96 16.33 7.82
CA VAL A 266 2.23 17.39 7.11
C VAL A 266 0.75 17.03 7.03
N LYS A 267 -0.07 17.64 7.89
CA LYS A 267 -1.49 17.29 8.03
C LYS A 267 -2.32 17.68 6.81
N ALA A 268 -1.99 18.80 6.16
CA ALA A 268 -2.71 19.28 4.98
C ALA A 268 -2.74 18.26 3.83
N LEU A 269 -1.73 17.40 3.71
CA LEU A 269 -1.67 16.32 2.72
C LEU A 269 -2.71 15.21 2.93
N ARG A 270 -3.39 15.18 4.08
CA ARG A 270 -4.37 14.15 4.45
C ARG A 270 -5.80 14.58 4.15
N HIS A 271 -6.04 15.86 3.85
CA HIS A 271 -7.40 16.40 3.79
C HIS A 271 -8.14 16.07 2.49
N SER A 272 -7.44 15.71 1.42
CA SER A 272 -8.04 15.48 0.10
C SER A 272 -7.42 14.26 -0.59
N PRO A 273 -8.20 13.49 -1.36
CA PRO A 273 -7.64 12.45 -2.21
C PRO A 273 -6.73 13.02 -3.32
N ALA A 274 -6.90 14.30 -3.69
CA ALA A 274 -6.06 14.94 -4.71
C ALA A 274 -4.60 15.11 -4.28
N THR A 275 -4.32 15.08 -2.97
CA THR A 275 -2.96 15.20 -2.42
C THR A 275 -2.30 13.84 -2.17
N LEU A 276 -2.97 12.72 -2.48
CA LEU A 276 -2.37 11.39 -2.42
C LEU A 276 -1.13 11.34 -3.31
N LEU A 277 -0.08 10.73 -2.78
CA LEU A 277 1.22 10.72 -3.44
C LEU A 277 1.25 9.67 -4.56
N PRO A 278 1.48 10.07 -5.82
CA PRO A 278 1.64 9.13 -6.92
C PRO A 278 3.00 8.41 -6.87
N LEU A 279 3.26 7.56 -7.85
CA LEU A 279 4.53 6.83 -7.96
C LEU A 279 5.70 7.78 -8.23
N SER A 280 6.58 7.93 -7.23
CA SER A 280 7.86 8.64 -7.34
C SER A 280 8.77 7.95 -8.39
N PRO A 281 9.65 8.69 -9.10
CA PRO A 281 10.03 10.10 -8.91
C PRO A 281 9.15 11.11 -9.65
N PHE A 282 8.07 10.70 -10.32
CA PHE A 282 7.33 11.56 -11.25
C PHE A 282 6.34 12.49 -10.55
N LEU A 283 6.85 13.40 -9.73
CA LEU A 283 6.04 14.22 -8.82
C LEU A 283 5.82 15.66 -9.28
N ASP A 284 6.17 16.03 -10.51
CA ASP A 284 5.95 17.38 -11.05
C ASP A 284 4.48 17.83 -10.94
N ASP A 285 3.54 17.01 -11.41
CA ASP A 285 2.11 17.34 -11.39
C ASP A 285 1.57 17.38 -9.96
N TRP A 286 1.97 16.42 -9.12
CA TRP A 286 1.62 16.41 -7.69
C TRP A 286 2.15 17.66 -6.97
N GLY A 287 3.37 18.08 -7.30
CA GLY A 287 3.96 19.32 -6.82
C GLY A 287 3.11 20.55 -7.15
N SER A 288 2.61 20.63 -8.39
CA SER A 288 1.69 21.70 -8.80
C SER A 288 0.37 21.66 -8.00
N VAL A 289 -0.19 20.48 -7.75
CA VAL A 289 -1.40 20.32 -6.93
C VAL A 289 -1.19 20.83 -5.50
N VAL A 290 -0.14 20.36 -4.81
CA VAL A 290 0.10 20.73 -3.40
C VAL A 290 0.54 22.18 -3.22
N ALA A 291 0.98 22.86 -4.28
CA ALA A 291 1.30 24.29 -4.26
C ALA A 291 0.08 25.17 -3.93
N HIS A 292 -1.13 24.68 -4.21
CA HIS A 292 -2.38 25.40 -3.98
C HIS A 292 -2.92 25.22 -2.55
N LEU A 293 -2.28 24.38 -1.72
CA LEU A 293 -2.64 24.25 -0.31
C LEU A 293 -2.29 25.53 0.45
N GLU A 294 -3.14 25.89 1.41
CA GLU A 294 -2.89 27.01 2.32
C GLU A 294 -1.60 26.79 3.13
N GLU A 295 -1.35 25.54 3.51
CA GLU A 295 -0.15 25.08 4.21
C GLU A 295 0.94 24.53 3.27
N SER A 296 0.96 24.94 2.00
CA SER A 296 2.00 24.56 1.02
C SER A 296 3.44 24.82 1.51
N HIS A 297 3.65 25.76 2.42
CA HIS A 297 4.93 26.02 3.09
C HIS A 297 5.40 24.84 3.97
N GLU A 298 4.49 24.12 4.64
CA GLU A 298 4.84 22.91 5.39
C GLU A 298 5.24 21.76 4.46
N VAL A 299 4.53 21.61 3.34
CA VAL A 299 4.85 20.63 2.29
C VAL A 299 6.23 20.92 1.71
N LEU A 300 6.49 22.16 1.30
CA LEU A 300 7.78 22.58 0.75
C LEU A 300 8.91 22.36 1.75
N ALA A 301 8.69 22.70 3.03
CA ALA A 301 9.70 22.50 4.07
C ALA A 301 10.02 21.02 4.29
N ALA A 302 8.99 20.15 4.27
CA ALA A 302 9.14 18.71 4.38
C ALA A 302 9.90 18.11 3.20
N LEU A 303 9.62 18.57 1.97
CA LEU A 303 10.33 18.15 0.75
C LEU A 303 11.82 18.54 0.81
N VAL A 304 12.12 19.81 1.12
CA VAL A 304 13.51 20.31 1.24
C VAL A 304 14.27 19.53 2.33
N GLY A 305 13.66 19.33 3.49
CA GLY A 305 14.26 18.52 4.55
C GLY A 305 14.43 17.04 4.15
N GLY A 306 13.51 16.52 3.33
CA GLY A 306 13.57 15.17 2.78
C GLY A 306 14.73 14.98 1.79
N CYS A 307 14.99 15.95 0.92
CA CYS A 307 16.12 15.94 -0.02
C CYS A 307 17.48 15.78 0.67
N GLN A 308 17.62 16.29 1.90
CA GLN A 308 18.86 16.18 2.68
C GLN A 308 19.01 14.83 3.40
N LYS A 309 17.90 14.18 3.73
CA LYS A 309 17.87 12.98 4.58
C LYS A 309 17.85 11.67 3.79
N LEU A 310 17.33 11.71 2.56
CA LEU A 310 17.11 10.53 1.74
C LEU A 310 18.07 10.55 0.55
N GLU A 311 19.14 9.77 0.66
CA GLU A 311 20.13 9.64 -0.40
C GLU A 311 19.49 9.04 -1.67
N GLY A 312 19.80 9.62 -2.83
CA GLY A 312 19.32 9.14 -4.14
C GLY A 312 17.86 9.47 -4.50
N GLN A 313 17.08 10.02 -3.57
CA GLN A 313 15.68 10.41 -3.78
C GLN A 313 15.57 11.56 -4.78
N GLN A 314 14.94 11.34 -5.93
CA GLN A 314 14.74 12.29 -7.02
C GLN A 314 13.34 12.90 -7.01
N GLY A 315 12.33 12.16 -6.56
CA GLY A 315 10.94 12.60 -6.57
C GLY A 315 10.69 13.92 -5.85
N TYR A 316 11.37 14.17 -4.73
CA TYR A 316 11.18 15.42 -4.00
C TYR A 316 11.66 16.65 -4.77
N TYR A 317 12.75 16.55 -5.55
CA TYR A 317 13.15 17.65 -6.42
C TYR A 317 12.11 17.91 -7.52
N ARG A 318 11.49 16.84 -8.05
CA ARG A 318 10.40 16.95 -9.03
C ARG A 318 9.16 17.62 -8.44
N ALA A 319 8.78 17.25 -7.22
CA ALA A 319 7.69 17.91 -6.50
C ALA A 319 7.96 19.39 -6.27
N ILE A 320 9.17 19.75 -5.85
CA ILE A 320 9.55 21.17 -5.64
C ILE A 320 9.54 21.94 -6.96
N ALA A 321 10.01 21.33 -8.06
CA ALA A 321 9.93 21.92 -9.40
C ALA A 321 8.47 22.17 -9.82
N GLY A 322 7.58 21.23 -9.52
CA GLY A 322 6.13 21.38 -9.70
C GLY A 322 5.54 22.55 -8.90
N ILE A 323 5.90 22.67 -7.61
CA ILE A 323 5.48 23.81 -6.77
C ILE A 323 5.98 25.13 -7.36
N ARG A 324 7.21 25.16 -7.88
CA ARG A 324 7.79 26.36 -8.50
C ARG A 324 7.10 26.77 -9.79
N ALA A 325 6.65 25.80 -10.57
CA ALA A 325 5.90 26.06 -11.80
C ALA A 325 4.50 26.66 -11.52
N ALA A 326 3.94 26.45 -10.32
CA ALA A 326 2.68 27.06 -9.91
C ALA A 326 2.88 28.55 -9.54
N SER A 327 2.33 29.45 -10.36
CA SER A 327 2.56 30.89 -10.31
C SER A 327 2.39 31.51 -8.91
N GLY A 328 3.43 32.17 -8.43
CA GLY A 328 3.48 32.89 -7.14
C GLY A 328 3.36 32.02 -5.89
N ALA A 329 3.03 30.73 -6.00
CA ALA A 329 2.84 29.83 -4.86
C ALA A 329 4.17 29.54 -4.16
N PHE A 330 5.24 29.33 -4.93
CA PHE A 330 6.55 28.99 -4.41
C PHE A 330 7.15 30.08 -3.52
N ASP A 331 7.18 31.35 -3.97
CA ASP A 331 7.78 32.43 -3.19
C ASP A 331 7.01 32.68 -1.89
N ARG A 332 5.67 32.61 -1.94
CA ARG A 332 4.81 32.69 -0.76
C ARG A 332 5.08 31.55 0.23
N ALA A 333 5.17 30.32 -0.28
CA ALA A 333 5.46 29.15 0.55
C ALA A 333 6.87 29.26 1.16
N ALA A 334 7.87 29.61 0.36
CA ALA A 334 9.26 29.72 0.78
C ALA A 334 9.45 30.78 1.87
N ALA A 335 8.79 31.92 1.77
CA ALA A 335 8.86 33.00 2.76
C ALA A 335 8.30 32.59 4.14
N ARG A 336 7.33 31.65 4.17
CA ARG A 336 6.69 31.15 5.39
C ARG A 336 7.40 29.96 6.03
N MET A 337 8.40 29.37 5.36
CA MET A 337 9.16 28.25 5.92
C MET A 337 10.06 28.70 7.08
N PRO A 338 10.46 27.79 7.99
CA PRO A 338 11.49 28.06 8.99
C PRO A 338 12.80 28.55 8.35
N SER A 339 13.46 29.53 8.96
CA SER A 339 14.67 30.16 8.42
C SER A 339 15.80 29.17 8.10
N ALA A 340 15.95 28.11 8.90
CA ALA A 340 16.92 27.06 8.63
C ALA A 340 16.65 26.34 7.30
N THR A 341 15.39 26.01 7.02
CA THR A 341 14.95 25.36 5.78
C THR A 341 15.03 26.31 4.59
N GLN A 342 14.75 27.61 4.78
CA GLN A 342 14.97 28.61 3.74
C GLN A 342 16.43 28.67 3.28
N ARG A 343 17.41 28.49 4.19
CA ARG A 343 18.82 28.44 3.82
C ARG A 343 19.13 27.19 2.98
N LEU A 344 18.59 26.04 3.34
CA LEU A 344 18.72 24.80 2.56
C LEU A 344 18.14 24.95 1.14
N LEU A 345 17.00 25.63 1.00
CA LEU A 345 16.41 25.91 -0.32
C LEU A 345 17.31 26.81 -1.20
N ARG A 346 18.23 27.58 -0.60
CA ARG A 346 19.18 28.44 -1.32
C ARG A 346 20.48 27.73 -1.69
N ASP A 347 20.67 26.49 -1.23
CA ASP A 347 21.84 25.68 -1.56
C ASP A 347 21.98 25.50 -3.08
N SER A 348 23.21 25.62 -3.60
CA SER A 348 23.45 25.62 -5.03
C SER A 348 23.23 24.24 -5.66
N GLU A 349 23.53 23.15 -4.95
CA GLU A 349 23.33 21.80 -5.46
C GLU A 349 21.84 21.45 -5.51
N LEU A 350 21.10 21.78 -4.45
CA LEU A 350 19.65 21.58 -4.43
C LEU A 350 18.95 22.36 -5.55
N ARG A 351 19.35 23.62 -5.80
CA ARG A 351 18.81 24.42 -6.91
C ARG A 351 19.07 23.79 -8.27
N LYS A 352 20.31 23.34 -8.53
CA LYS A 352 20.66 22.66 -9.78
C LYS A 352 19.75 21.45 -10.06
N LEU A 353 19.41 20.67 -9.02
CA LEU A 353 18.54 19.50 -9.17
C LEU A 353 17.07 19.88 -9.43
N ILE A 354 16.57 20.94 -8.79
CA ILE A 354 15.22 21.48 -9.04
C ILE A 354 15.12 22.10 -10.44
N ASP A 355 16.20 22.73 -10.92
CA ASP A 355 16.26 23.44 -12.21
C ASP A 355 16.20 22.52 -13.42
N VAL A 356 16.35 21.21 -13.26
CA VAL A 356 16.22 20.24 -14.36
C VAL A 356 14.82 20.32 -14.96
N PRO A 357 14.66 20.67 -16.25
CA PRO A 357 13.34 20.70 -16.88
C PRO A 357 12.69 19.32 -16.91
N ARG A 358 11.35 19.27 -16.77
CA ARG A 358 10.59 18.00 -16.78
C ARG A 358 10.91 17.14 -17.99
N MET A 359 10.91 17.73 -19.18
CA MET A 359 11.22 17.02 -20.42
C MET A 359 12.61 16.36 -20.39
N SER A 360 13.60 17.05 -19.83
CA SER A 360 14.97 16.54 -19.70
C SER A 360 15.04 15.39 -18.70
N PHE A 361 14.38 15.55 -17.54
CA PHE A 361 14.29 14.51 -16.52
C PHE A 361 13.62 13.25 -17.07
N GLU A 362 12.44 13.38 -17.66
CA GLU A 362 11.74 12.23 -18.23
C GLU A 362 12.50 11.61 -19.39
N SER A 363 13.14 12.40 -20.27
CA SER A 363 14.00 11.87 -21.33
C SER A 363 15.16 11.04 -20.78
N MET A 364 15.79 11.48 -19.69
CA MET A 364 16.79 10.70 -18.98
C MET A 364 16.20 9.38 -18.44
N MET A 365 15.02 9.42 -17.80
CA MET A 365 14.38 8.21 -17.27
C MET A 365 14.01 7.22 -18.38
N ARG A 366 13.48 7.70 -19.52
CA ARG A 366 13.23 6.84 -20.70
C ARG A 366 14.52 6.18 -21.21
N LYS A 367 15.63 6.92 -21.27
CA LYS A 367 16.94 6.36 -21.63
C LYS A 367 17.41 5.30 -20.65
N ARG A 368 17.24 5.52 -19.33
CA ARG A 368 17.58 4.53 -18.29
C ARG A 368 16.74 3.26 -18.44
N ALA A 369 15.44 3.39 -18.68
CA ALA A 369 14.55 2.25 -18.90
C ALA A 369 15.00 1.39 -20.09
N ARG A 370 15.27 2.03 -21.25
CA ARG A 370 15.76 1.33 -22.46
C ARG A 370 17.10 0.65 -22.22
N ALA A 371 18.03 1.32 -21.54
CA ALA A 371 19.34 0.76 -21.22
C ALA A 371 19.22 -0.46 -20.28
N ALA A 372 18.38 -0.39 -19.26
CA ALA A 372 18.13 -1.50 -18.34
C ALA A 372 17.45 -2.67 -19.07
N LEU A 373 16.45 -2.40 -19.91
CA LEU A 373 15.78 -3.42 -20.71
C LEU A 373 16.76 -4.13 -21.65
N ALA A 374 17.58 -3.38 -22.39
CA ALA A 374 18.61 -3.95 -23.27
C ALA A 374 19.65 -4.78 -22.50
N MET A 375 20.02 -4.35 -21.28
CA MET A 375 21.01 -5.04 -20.46
C MET A 375 20.51 -6.39 -19.92
N PHE A 376 19.23 -6.48 -19.56
CA PHE A 376 18.69 -7.64 -18.84
C PHE A 376 17.82 -8.57 -19.67
N ARG A 377 17.19 -8.10 -20.75
CA ARG A 377 16.34 -8.94 -21.61
C ARG A 377 17.11 -10.04 -22.35
N GLY A 378 18.41 -9.87 -22.57
CA GLY A 378 19.29 -10.91 -23.14
C GLY A 378 19.97 -11.82 -22.11
N LYS A 379 19.63 -11.69 -20.82
CA LYS A 379 20.26 -12.42 -19.68
C LYS A 379 19.22 -13.17 -18.82
N ILE A 380 18.00 -13.27 -19.31
CA ILE A 380 16.88 -14.06 -18.77
C ILE A 380 16.57 -15.06 -19.86
#